data_AF-A0A536CRY3-F1
#
_entry.id   AF-A0A536CRY3-F1
#
_cell.length_a   1.000
_cell.length_b   1.000
_cell.length_c   1.000
_cell.angle_alpha   90.00
_cell.angle_beta   90.00
_cell.angle_gamma   90.00
#
_symmetry.space_group_name_H-M   'P 1'
#
loop_
_entity.id
_entity.type
_entity.pdbx_description
1 polymer ?
#
loop_
_entity_poly.entity_id
_entity_poly.type
_entity_poly.pdbx_seq_one_letter_code
_entity_poly.pdbx_strand_id
1 'polypeptide(L)'
;MAYVVGLIATDGCLSKDMRHITLTSGDLQLVETYLATLGRPIRYRTDLRGKAPVYDAIFSDVELFDWLLSVGLQPRKSLVLGAIDVPDPHLASLVRGLLDGDGTISVFTHAPTRRRYPNYLYERLGITFNSASSSHIEWLRSRLLAAYGVRGSIQMWRKEGRHDQR
;
A
#
# COMPACT_ATOMS: atom_id res chain seq x y z
N MET A 1 -11.11 5.15 9.25
CA MET A 1 -9.72 5.52 9.59
C MET A 1 -8.69 4.47 9.18
N ALA A 2 -8.78 3.19 9.59
CA ALA A 2 -7.75 2.19 9.25
C ALA A 2 -7.44 2.04 7.74
N TYR A 3 -8.44 2.15 6.86
CA TYR A 3 -8.23 2.20 5.41
C TYR A 3 -7.29 3.34 4.97
N VAL A 4 -7.51 4.54 5.50
CA VAL A 4 -6.69 5.73 5.24
C VAL A 4 -5.25 5.50 5.70
N VAL A 5 -5.06 4.88 6.87
CA VAL A 5 -3.71 4.53 7.37
C VAL A 5 -2.99 3.61 6.39
N GLY A 6 -3.70 2.64 5.80
CA GLY A 6 -3.14 1.72 4.80
C GLY A 6 -2.70 2.46 3.53
N LEU A 7 -3.56 3.32 2.99
CA LEU A 7 -3.21 4.16 1.83
C LEU A 7 -2.04 5.11 2.13
N ILE A 8 -2.03 5.71 3.33
CA ILE A 8 -0.92 6.57 3.70
C ILE A 8 0.36 5.73 3.79
N ALA A 9 0.30 4.52 4.36
CA ALA A 9 1.44 3.62 4.50
C ALA A 9 2.09 3.21 3.17
N THR A 10 1.36 3.23 2.06
CA THR A 10 1.86 2.99 0.69
C THR A 10 2.21 4.31 -0.01
N ASP A 11 1.21 4.97 -0.60
CA ASP A 11 1.35 6.13 -1.49
C ASP A 11 1.37 7.47 -0.75
N GLY A 12 1.12 7.44 0.56
CA GLY A 12 1.16 8.64 1.38
C GLY A 12 2.57 9.11 1.73
N CYS A 13 2.69 10.41 1.96
CA CYS A 13 3.89 11.06 2.45
C CYS A 13 3.55 11.94 3.66
N LEU A 14 4.26 11.70 4.76
CA LEU A 14 4.32 12.61 5.91
C LEU A 14 5.50 13.56 5.70
N SER A 15 5.19 14.85 5.57
CA SER A 15 6.17 15.90 5.34
C SER A 15 7.10 16.08 6.55
N LYS A 16 8.31 16.59 6.31
CA LYS A 16 9.29 16.91 7.36
C LYS A 16 8.89 18.09 8.24
N ASP A 17 7.92 18.90 7.79
CA ASP A 17 7.41 20.03 8.57
C ASP A 17 6.33 19.64 9.59
N MET A 18 6.14 18.33 9.81
CA MET A 18 5.35 17.75 10.90
C MET A 18 3.86 18.11 10.90
N ARG A 19 3.33 18.52 9.75
CA ARG A 19 1.91 18.90 9.62
C ARG A 19 1.29 18.51 8.29
N HIS A 20 2.07 18.49 7.21
CA HIS A 20 1.53 18.17 5.89
C HIS A 20 1.46 16.67 5.66
N ILE A 21 0.29 16.24 5.21
CA ILE A 21 0.00 14.89 4.77
C ILE A 21 -0.36 14.97 3.29
N THR A 22 0.29 14.12 2.50
CA THR A 22 0.06 14.03 1.06
C THR A 22 -0.33 12.61 0.69
N LEU A 23 -1.34 12.44 -0.16
CA LEU A 23 -1.54 11.23 -0.97
C LEU A 23 -1.37 11.62 -2.44
N THR A 24 -0.50 10.91 -3.14
CA THR A 24 -0.24 11.11 -4.57
C THR A 24 -0.63 9.85 -5.33
N SER A 25 -1.49 9.94 -6.33
CA SER A 25 -1.84 8.79 -7.18
C SER A 25 -2.13 9.19 -8.63
N GLY A 26 -1.88 8.26 -9.57
CA GLY A 26 -2.36 8.38 -10.96
C GLY A 26 -3.85 8.02 -11.11
N ASP A 27 -4.46 7.45 -10.08
CA ASP A 27 -5.88 7.12 -10.02
C ASP A 27 -6.66 8.21 -9.28
N LEU A 28 -7.47 8.96 -10.02
CA LEU A 28 -8.31 10.02 -9.45
C LEU A 28 -9.35 9.46 -8.46
N GLN A 29 -9.95 8.32 -8.77
CA GLN A 29 -10.99 7.72 -7.92
C GLN A 29 -10.41 7.35 -6.56
N LEU A 30 -9.16 6.90 -6.51
CA LEU A 30 -8.47 6.59 -5.26
C LEU A 30 -8.27 7.84 -4.39
N VAL A 31 -7.86 8.95 -5.01
CA VAL A 31 -7.68 10.24 -4.31
C VAL A 31 -8.99 10.80 -3.77
N GLU A 32 -10.07 10.73 -4.55
CA GLU A 32 -11.40 11.15 -4.11
C GLU A 32 -11.92 10.27 -2.97
N THR A 33 -11.75 8.94 -3.07
CA THR A 33 -12.12 7.98 -2.04
C THR A 33 -11.37 8.24 -0.73
N TYR A 34 -10.07 8.53 -0.82
CA TYR A 34 -9.24 8.91 0.33
C TYR A 34 -9.76 10.17 1.03
N LEU A 35 -10.02 11.25 0.28
CA LEU A 35 -10.51 12.51 0.84
C LEU A 35 -11.90 12.36 1.44
N ALA A 36 -12.81 11.66 0.75
CA ALA A 36 -14.15 11.39 1.24
C ALA A 36 -14.13 10.55 2.52
N THR A 37 -13.28 9.51 2.59
CA THR A 37 -13.14 8.65 3.78
C THR A 37 -12.57 9.41 4.98
N LEU A 38 -11.75 10.43 4.73
CA LEU A 38 -11.25 11.36 5.75
C LEU A 38 -12.28 12.43 6.16
N GLY A 39 -13.43 12.53 5.50
CA GLY A 39 -14.39 13.61 5.71
C GLY A 39 -13.87 14.98 5.27
N ARG A 40 -12.91 15.01 4.34
CA ARG A 40 -12.33 16.25 3.82
C ARG A 40 -13.03 16.68 2.53
N PRO A 41 -13.04 17.99 2.22
CA PRO A 41 -13.42 18.45 0.89
C PRO A 41 -12.58 17.77 -0.19
N ILE A 42 -13.21 17.36 -1.29
CA ILE A 42 -12.53 16.78 -2.44
C ILE A 42 -11.75 17.89 -3.17
N ARG A 43 -10.52 18.12 -2.70
CA ARG A 43 -9.57 19.10 -3.25
C ARG A 43 -8.22 18.43 -3.42
N TYR A 44 -7.74 18.42 -4.65
CA TYR A 44 -6.44 17.89 -5.03
C TYR A 44 -5.82 18.79 -6.10
N ARG A 45 -4.48 18.77 -6.19
CA ARG A 45 -3.74 19.38 -7.29
C ARG A 45 -3.55 18.34 -8.38
N THR A 46 -3.68 18.75 -9.64
CA THR A 46 -3.32 17.91 -10.80
C THR A 46 -1.97 18.36 -11.34
N ASP A 47 -1.08 17.40 -11.59
CA ASP A 47 0.21 17.60 -12.24
C ASP A 47 0.43 16.51 -13.31
N LEU A 48 1.47 16.66 -14.13
CA LEU A 48 1.89 15.67 -15.12
C LEU A 48 3.22 15.03 -14.70
N ARG A 49 3.22 13.70 -14.51
CA ARG A 49 4.45 12.93 -14.39
C ARG A 49 4.74 12.25 -15.73
N GLY A 50 5.56 12.92 -16.54
CA GLY A 50 5.77 12.55 -17.93
C GLY A 50 4.53 12.89 -18.76
N LYS A 51 3.84 11.87 -19.30
CA LYS A 51 2.60 12.03 -20.07
C LYS A 51 1.33 11.64 -19.30
N ALA A 52 1.48 11.13 -18.08
CA ALA A 52 0.36 10.67 -17.27
C ALA A 52 -0.03 11.73 -16.23
N PRO A 53 -1.34 11.98 -16.04
CA PRO A 53 -1.81 12.82 -14.95
C PRO A 53 -1.54 12.16 -13.61
N VAL A 54 -1.26 13.01 -12.61
CA VAL A 54 -1.11 12.62 -11.22
C VAL A 54 -1.86 13.61 -10.36
N TYR A 55 -2.51 13.09 -9.32
CA TYR A 55 -3.39 13.83 -8.44
C TYR A 55 -2.79 13.82 -7.03
N ASP A 56 -2.58 15.00 -6.47
CA ASP A 56 -2.02 15.21 -5.14
C ASP A 56 -3.08 15.77 -4.19
N ALA A 57 -3.56 14.95 -3.26
CA ALA A 57 -4.32 15.43 -2.11
C ALA A 57 -3.35 15.88 -1.02
N ILE A 58 -3.26 17.20 -0.81
CA ILE A 58 -2.34 17.81 0.17
C ILE A 58 -3.15 18.66 1.15
N PHE A 59 -2.92 18.42 2.43
CA PHE A 59 -3.47 19.26 3.49
C PHE A 59 -2.56 19.25 4.71
N SER A 60 -2.74 20.26 5.57
CA SER A 60 -2.07 20.34 6.86
C SER A 60 -3.05 19.96 7.97
N ASP A 61 -2.64 19.06 8.86
CA ASP A 61 -3.39 18.69 10.06
C ASP A 61 -2.43 18.10 11.09
N VAL A 62 -2.12 18.86 12.13
CA VAL A 62 -1.11 18.48 13.14
C VAL A 62 -1.60 17.33 14.00
N GLU A 63 -2.88 17.33 14.40
CA GLU A 63 -3.43 16.29 15.27
C GLU A 63 -3.48 14.94 14.54
N LEU A 64 -3.94 14.94 13.29
CA LEU A 64 -3.90 13.74 12.46
C LEU A 64 -2.45 13.30 12.19
N PHE A 65 -1.53 14.23 11.97
CA PHE A 65 -0.12 13.91 11.75
C PHE A 65 0.47 13.18 12.96
N ASP A 66 0.31 13.75 14.16
CA ASP A 66 0.82 13.15 15.40
C ASP A 66 0.16 11.81 15.70
N TRP A 67 -1.14 11.67 15.41
CA TRP A 67 -1.83 10.38 15.51
C TRP A 67 -1.29 9.35 14.51
N LEU A 68 -0.99 9.74 13.27
CA LEU A 68 -0.39 8.83 12.27
C LEU A 68 1.00 8.37 12.71
N LEU A 69 1.78 9.23 13.38
CA LEU A 69 3.05 8.83 13.99
C LEU A 69 2.84 7.80 15.11
N SER A 70 1.86 8.02 15.99
CA SER A 70 1.63 7.15 17.14
C SER A 70 1.18 5.74 16.75
N VAL A 71 0.50 5.59 15.61
CA VAL A 71 0.12 4.26 15.06
C VAL A 71 1.24 3.60 14.24
N GLY A 72 2.42 4.21 14.14
CA GLY A 72 3.61 3.60 13.53
C GLY A 72 3.94 4.06 12.10
N LEU A 73 3.26 5.09 11.57
CA LEU A 73 3.72 5.74 10.33
C LEU A 73 4.84 6.73 10.63
N GLN A 74 5.64 7.06 9.61
CA GLN A 74 6.75 7.99 9.76
C GLN A 74 7.10 8.67 8.43
N PRO A 75 7.73 9.85 8.46
CA PRO A 75 8.34 10.43 7.26
C PRO A 75 9.39 9.50 6.63
N ARG A 76 9.52 9.49 5.30
CA ARG A 76 10.47 8.63 4.55
C ARG A 76 10.33 7.13 4.86
N LYS A 77 9.10 6.67 5.10
CA LYS A 77 8.78 5.31 5.54
C LYS A 77 9.15 4.17 4.60
N SER A 78 9.31 4.36 3.29
CA SER A 78 9.35 3.24 2.32
C SER A 78 10.39 2.15 2.66
N LEU A 79 11.50 2.50 3.32
CA LEU A 79 12.55 1.55 3.73
C LEU A 79 12.52 1.17 5.22
N VAL A 80 11.72 1.87 6.03
CA VAL A 80 11.73 1.76 7.50
C VAL A 80 10.35 1.44 8.10
N LEU A 81 9.31 1.37 7.27
CA LEU A 81 7.95 1.03 7.69
C LEU A 81 7.96 -0.31 8.44
N GLY A 82 7.39 -0.33 9.63
CA GLY A 82 7.34 -1.51 10.48
C GLY A 82 5.91 -1.99 10.70
N ALA A 83 5.62 -2.45 11.91
CA ALA A 83 4.27 -2.73 12.33
C ALA A 83 3.42 -1.44 12.35
N ILE A 84 2.15 -1.57 11.97
CA ILE A 84 1.14 -0.52 12.18
C ILE A 84 0.27 -0.97 13.35
N ASP A 85 0.04 -0.09 14.31
CA ASP A 85 -0.87 -0.35 15.41
C ASP A 85 -2.32 -0.33 14.90
N VAL A 86 -2.91 -1.52 14.81
CA VAL A 86 -4.26 -1.72 14.34
C VAL A 86 -4.92 -2.85 15.14
N PRO A 87 -6.11 -2.61 15.74
CA PRO A 87 -6.91 -3.67 16.33
C PRO A 87 -7.40 -4.67 15.26
N ASP A 88 -7.52 -5.95 15.63
CA ASP A 88 -7.97 -7.00 14.71
C ASP A 88 -9.31 -6.70 13.99
N PRO A 89 -10.33 -6.11 14.63
CA PRO A 89 -11.57 -5.73 13.94
C PRO A 89 -11.39 -4.74 12.78
N HIS A 90 -10.28 -4.01 12.74
CA HIS A 90 -9.98 -3.00 11.71
C HIS A 90 -8.87 -3.44 10.76
N LEU A 91 -8.27 -4.61 10.98
CA LEU A 91 -7.17 -5.13 10.16
C LEU A 91 -7.58 -5.25 8.69
N ALA A 92 -8.77 -5.77 8.38
CA ALA A 92 -9.26 -5.88 7.00
C ALA A 92 -9.32 -4.52 6.28
N SER A 93 -9.74 -3.46 6.99
CA SER A 93 -9.77 -2.10 6.41
C SER A 93 -8.36 -1.60 6.13
N LEU A 94 -7.41 -1.83 7.05
CA LEU A 94 -6.01 -1.47 6.84
C LEU A 94 -5.40 -2.22 5.64
N VAL A 95 -5.60 -3.54 5.59
CA VAL A 95 -5.11 -4.41 4.52
C VAL A 95 -5.65 -3.96 3.16
N ARG A 96 -6.93 -3.57 3.10
CA ARG A 96 -7.50 -3.00 1.88
C ARG A 96 -6.79 -1.71 1.46
N GLY A 97 -6.47 -0.82 2.41
CA GLY A 97 -5.72 0.40 2.10
C GLY A 97 -4.32 0.10 1.55
N LEU A 98 -3.63 -0.89 2.14
CA LEU A 98 -2.33 -1.35 1.63
C LEU A 98 -2.45 -1.97 0.22
N LEU A 99 -3.54 -2.70 -0.04
CA LEU A 99 -3.81 -3.34 -1.33
C LEU A 99 -4.12 -2.33 -2.42
N ASP A 100 -4.98 -1.34 -2.13
CA ASP A 100 -5.40 -0.32 -3.11
C ASP A 100 -4.24 0.60 -3.50
N GLY A 101 -3.19 0.70 -2.68
CA GLY A 101 -2.01 1.52 -2.97
C GLY A 101 -0.87 0.77 -3.68
N ASP A 102 -0.16 -0.09 -2.95
CA ASP A 102 1.02 -0.83 -3.47
C ASP A 102 0.71 -2.28 -3.86
N GLY A 103 -0.55 -2.69 -3.77
CA GLY A 103 -0.96 -4.06 -4.03
C GLY A 103 -1.36 -4.32 -5.47
N THR A 104 -1.61 -5.59 -5.78
CA THR A 104 -2.08 -6.02 -7.09
C THR A 104 -2.97 -7.23 -6.94
N ILE A 105 -4.12 -7.21 -7.62
CA ILE A 105 -4.99 -8.37 -7.79
C ILE A 105 -4.83 -8.86 -9.23
N SER A 106 -4.53 -10.14 -9.40
CA SER A 106 -4.43 -10.77 -10.72
C SER A 106 -5.34 -11.98 -10.80
N VAL A 107 -6.04 -12.12 -11.92
CA VAL A 107 -6.78 -13.33 -12.26
C VAL A 107 -6.07 -13.97 -13.44
N PHE A 108 -5.70 -15.23 -13.32
CA PHE A 108 -4.95 -15.94 -14.35
C PHE A 108 -5.32 -17.41 -14.41
N THR A 109 -5.22 -17.98 -15.62
CA THR A 109 -5.39 -19.42 -15.82
C THR A 109 -4.10 -20.15 -15.44
N HIS A 110 -4.19 -21.08 -14.50
CA HIS A 110 -3.06 -21.84 -14.00
C HIS A 110 -3.06 -23.27 -14.54
N ALA A 111 -1.88 -23.74 -14.97
CA ALA A 111 -1.65 -25.08 -15.50
C ALA A 111 -0.45 -25.73 -14.78
N PRO A 112 -0.58 -26.09 -13.49
CA PRO A 112 0.57 -26.46 -12.65
C PRO A 112 1.24 -27.76 -13.08
N THR A 113 0.46 -28.70 -13.62
CA THR A 113 0.88 -30.09 -13.77
C THR A 113 0.79 -30.54 -15.23
N ARG A 114 1.17 -29.69 -16.20
CA ARG A 114 1.06 -29.97 -17.65
C ARG A 114 1.63 -31.34 -18.06
N ARG A 115 2.67 -31.83 -17.37
CA ARG A 115 3.25 -33.15 -17.64
C ARG A 115 2.32 -34.32 -17.28
N ARG A 116 1.54 -34.20 -16.19
CA ARG A 116 0.65 -35.27 -15.69
C ARG A 116 -0.80 -35.06 -16.14
N TYR A 117 -1.20 -33.81 -16.30
CA TYR A 117 -2.54 -33.38 -16.69
C TYR A 117 -2.43 -32.25 -17.72
N PRO A 118 -2.18 -32.57 -19.00
CA PRO A 118 -1.90 -31.57 -20.04
C PRO A 118 -3.06 -30.61 -20.29
N ASN A 119 -4.29 -31.04 -20.03
CA ASN A 119 -5.51 -30.26 -20.25
C ASN A 119 -6.09 -29.67 -18.95
N TYR A 120 -5.44 -29.86 -17.80
CA TYR A 120 -5.93 -29.33 -16.53
C TYR A 120 -5.59 -27.85 -16.39
N LEU A 121 -6.61 -27.03 -16.57
CA LEU A 121 -6.59 -25.58 -16.43
C LEU A 121 -7.62 -25.19 -15.37
N TYR A 122 -7.26 -24.24 -14.51
CA TYR A 122 -8.22 -23.62 -13.61
C TYR A 122 -7.88 -22.15 -13.42
N GLU A 123 -8.90 -21.35 -13.17
CA GLU A 123 -8.73 -19.94 -12.86
C GLU A 123 -8.21 -19.77 -11.43
N ARG A 124 -7.26 -18.86 -11.25
CA ARG A 124 -6.70 -18.52 -9.95
C ARG A 124 -6.70 -17.01 -9.79
N LEU A 125 -7.12 -16.57 -8.60
CA LEU A 125 -6.92 -15.20 -8.12
C LEU A 125 -5.66 -15.15 -7.27
N GLY A 126 -4.79 -14.19 -7.56
CA GLY A 126 -3.58 -13.86 -6.80
C GLY A 126 -3.67 -12.45 -6.24
N ILE A 127 -3.22 -12.27 -5.00
CA ILE A 127 -3.06 -10.96 -4.37
C ILE A 127 -1.59 -10.82 -4.00
N THR A 128 -0.98 -9.72 -4.43
CA THR A 128 0.40 -9.37 -4.13
C THR A 128 0.43 -8.04 -3.39
N PHE A 129 1.25 -7.94 -2.36
CA PHE A 129 1.58 -6.69 -1.68
C PHE A 129 3.05 -6.39 -1.92
N ASN A 130 3.36 -5.16 -2.34
CA ASN A 130 4.74 -4.71 -2.52
C ASN A 130 5.14 -3.77 -1.38
N SER A 131 6.38 -3.89 -0.91
CA SER A 131 6.99 -2.90 -0.03
C SER A 131 8.50 -3.02 -0.14
N ALA A 132 9.19 -1.89 -0.03
CA ALA A 132 10.64 -1.87 0.10
C ALA A 132 11.10 -2.16 1.54
N SER A 133 10.18 -2.29 2.50
CA SER A 133 10.47 -2.72 3.87
C SER A 133 10.13 -4.20 4.07
N SER A 134 11.16 -5.02 4.31
CA SER A 134 10.98 -6.44 4.63
C SER A 134 10.24 -6.64 5.95
N SER A 135 10.52 -5.81 6.95
CA SER A 135 9.86 -5.88 8.27
C SER A 135 8.35 -5.65 8.16
N HIS A 136 7.91 -4.73 7.28
CA HIS A 136 6.50 -4.49 7.03
C HIS A 136 5.81 -5.69 6.38
N ILE A 137 6.42 -6.30 5.36
CA ILE A 137 5.83 -7.46 4.66
C ILE A 137 5.78 -8.69 5.58
N GLU A 138 6.81 -8.92 6.39
CA GLU A 138 6.83 -10.00 7.37
C GLU A 138 5.74 -9.80 8.44
N TRP A 139 5.61 -8.57 8.95
CA TRP A 139 4.55 -8.19 9.87
C TRP A 139 3.16 -8.43 9.23
N LEU A 140 2.92 -7.93 8.02
CA LEU A 140 1.63 -8.07 7.33
C LEU A 140 1.26 -9.55 7.13
N ARG A 141 2.21 -10.37 6.66
CA ARG A 141 2.01 -11.83 6.50
C ARG A 141 1.64 -12.48 7.84
N SER A 142 2.31 -12.10 8.93
CA SER A 142 2.03 -12.66 10.26
C SER A 142 0.62 -12.28 10.75
N ARG A 143 0.19 -11.03 10.54
CA ARG A 143 -1.15 -10.55 10.91
C ARG A 143 -2.25 -11.21 10.10
N LEU A 144 -2.05 -11.36 8.79
CA LEU A 144 -3.01 -12.05 7.91
C LEU A 144 -3.16 -13.54 8.26
N LEU A 145 -2.05 -14.21 8.60
CA LEU A 145 -2.08 -15.59 9.05
C LEU A 145 -2.82 -15.73 10.39
N ALA A 146 -2.52 -14.87 11.36
CA ALA A 146 -3.11 -14.93 12.69
C ALA A 146 -4.61 -14.61 12.69
N ALA A 147 -5.03 -13.55 12.00
CA ALA A 147 -6.42 -13.09 12.02
C ALA A 147 -7.33 -13.88 11.08
N TYR A 148 -6.81 -14.34 9.92
CA TYR A 148 -7.63 -14.89 8.83
C TYR A 148 -7.17 -16.27 8.34
N GLY A 149 -6.08 -16.82 8.87
CA GLY A 149 -5.50 -18.08 8.37
C GLY A 149 -4.92 -17.99 6.95
N VAL A 150 -4.77 -16.78 6.41
CA VAL A 150 -4.31 -16.55 5.04
C VAL A 150 -2.81 -16.79 4.95
N ARG A 151 -2.41 -17.73 4.09
CA ARG A 151 -1.01 -18.08 3.85
C ARG A 151 -0.49 -17.39 2.60
N GLY A 152 0.76 -16.93 2.64
CA GLY A 152 1.45 -16.31 1.51
C GLY A 152 2.96 -16.52 1.58
N SER A 153 3.62 -16.43 0.43
CA SER A 153 5.08 -16.48 0.30
C SER A 153 5.64 -15.07 0.14
N ILE A 154 6.83 -14.82 0.70
CA ILE A 154 7.58 -13.58 0.47
C ILE A 154 8.63 -13.85 -0.60
N GLN A 155 8.69 -12.99 -1.62
CA GLN A 155 9.72 -13.03 -2.66
C GLN A 155 10.49 -11.72 -2.62
N MET A 156 11.83 -11.81 -2.69
CA MET A 156 12.69 -10.64 -2.75
C MET A 156 13.18 -10.43 -4.17
N TRP A 157 12.89 -9.25 -4.72
CA TRP A 157 13.42 -8.81 -6.01
C TRP A 157 14.64 -7.93 -5.76
N ARG A 158 15.84 -8.44 -6.04
CA ARG A 158 17.05 -7.62 -6.07
C ARG A 158 17.17 -7.00 -7.44
N LYS A 159 17.20 -5.67 -7.49
CA LYS A 159 17.64 -4.97 -8.69
C LYS A 159 19.16 -5.11 -8.74
N GLU A 160 19.71 -5.78 -9.75
CA GLU A 160 21.15 -5.69 -10.02
C GLU A 160 21.51 -4.21 -10.18
N GLY A 161 22.64 -3.82 -9.58
CA GLY A 161 22.99 -2.42 -9.35
C GLY A 161 22.84 -1.58 -10.63
N ARG A 162 22.19 -0.42 -10.51
CA ARG A 162 22.42 0.65 -11.46
C ARG A 162 23.91 0.95 -11.43
N HIS A 163 24.59 0.76 -12.56
CA HIS A 163 25.85 1.41 -12.85
C HIS A 163 25.60 2.93 -12.92
N ASP A 164 25.40 3.57 -11.76
CA ASP A 164 25.45 5.02 -11.68
C ASP A 164 26.95 5.36 -11.65
N GLN A 165 27.50 5.57 -12.85
CA GLN A 165 28.82 6.14 -13.05
C GLN A 165 28.83 7.56 -12.45
N ARG A 166 29.99 7.87 -11.86
CA ARG A 166 30.34 9.10 -11.15
C ARG A 166 30.08 10.38 -11.94
#